data_AF-A0A433TD52-F1
#
_entry.id   AF-A0A433TD52-F1
#
_cell.length_a   1.000
_cell.length_b   1.000
_cell.length_c   1.000
_cell.angle_alpha   90.00
_cell.angle_beta   90.00
_cell.angle_gamma   90.00
#
_symmetry.space_group_name_H-M   'P 1'
#
loop_
_entity.id
_entity.type
_entity.pdbx_description
1 polymer ?
#
loop_
_entity_poly.entity_id
_entity_poly.type
_entity_poly.pdbx_seq_one_letter_code
_entity_poly.pdbx_strand_id
1 'polypeptide(L)'
;MSRKSVGQTHSSTNSNSVKDLKKDKLKGKGVKGQSNISFSGTGISEIGEVDSTTEDEESTRKANVMAFQVLSKEDSEELLGMSAVEMEKKLLEILQLNPTTCLRDAATLDYFVGAMYWAKQKAFSTEQLSGFFTVVHGLLYKIKDEQATMVDLLKEFRKNLVGIGVELVPEIESGGMEFFSIEQATAITDFLQSTLLQHYKLYELMFSQNQTEEIVGSDLSVEVPMPASTPFPPPLDEGILETTYKEFLSLPTPSVSETKEGDATEEEMKADVAELPPEAADLFVKLTPEDVKSIIEDVSKELLENLQLGVESKIRGTENAVLARINKIHNVLPEPKDNAE
;
A
#
# COMPACT_ATOMS: atom_id res chain seq x y z
N MET A 1 34.64 -25.26 -43.98
CA MET A 1 35.20 -24.58 -45.17
C MET A 1 34.79 -25.34 -46.42
N SER A 2 34.34 -24.63 -47.47
CA SER A 2 33.49 -25.08 -48.61
C SER A 2 32.01 -24.80 -48.33
N ARG A 3 31.21 -24.15 -49.18
CA ARG A 3 31.34 -23.64 -50.56
C ARG A 3 30.20 -22.63 -50.80
N LYS A 4 30.45 -21.65 -51.69
CA LYS A 4 29.55 -21.03 -52.70
C LYS A 4 28.10 -20.65 -52.29
N SER A 5 27.73 -19.37 -52.27
CA SER A 5 27.46 -18.46 -53.41
C SER A 5 26.02 -18.58 -53.95
N VAL A 6 25.49 -17.43 -54.42
CA VAL A 6 24.25 -17.20 -55.19
C VAL A 6 23.04 -16.89 -54.28
N GLY A 7 22.38 -15.72 -54.29
CA GLY A 7 22.37 -14.59 -55.22
C GLY A 7 21.13 -14.61 -56.12
N GLN A 8 20.08 -13.88 -55.75
CA GLN A 8 18.97 -13.32 -56.58
C GLN A 8 17.98 -12.69 -55.58
N THR A 9 17.66 -11.39 -55.47
CA THR A 9 17.32 -10.30 -56.41
C THR A 9 16.21 -10.64 -57.41
N HIS A 10 15.02 -10.06 -57.20
CA HIS A 10 14.22 -9.23 -58.14
C HIS A 10 12.86 -8.96 -57.45
N SER A 11 12.58 -7.75 -56.98
CA SER A 11 12.17 -6.53 -57.71
C SER A 11 10.69 -6.52 -58.13
N SER A 12 9.93 -5.58 -57.57
CA SER A 12 9.01 -4.66 -58.25
C SER A 12 8.67 -3.58 -57.20
N THR A 13 9.21 -2.35 -57.23
CA THR A 13 8.85 -1.21 -58.11
C THR A 13 7.34 -1.06 -58.16
N ASN A 14 6.71 -0.02 -57.63
CA ASN A 14 6.63 1.39 -58.06
C ASN A 14 5.59 2.02 -57.07
N SER A 15 5.44 3.30 -56.77
CA SER A 15 5.63 4.54 -57.50
C SER A 15 5.24 5.69 -56.57
N ASN A 16 5.97 6.80 -56.67
CA ASN A 16 5.54 8.20 -56.69
C ASN A 16 4.29 8.63 -55.89
N SER A 17 4.42 9.50 -54.89
CA SER A 17 4.68 10.95 -54.98
C SER A 17 3.38 11.77 -54.95
N VAL A 18 3.51 13.00 -54.42
CA VAL A 18 2.69 14.20 -54.67
C VAL A 18 1.74 14.63 -53.53
N LYS A 19 2.25 15.63 -52.78
CA LYS A 19 1.59 16.91 -52.39
C LYS A 19 0.42 16.84 -51.40
N ASP A 20 0.08 17.86 -50.62
CA ASP A 20 0.58 19.18 -50.24
C ASP A 20 -0.38 19.64 -49.11
N LEU A 21 0.00 20.67 -48.34
CA LEU A 21 -0.88 21.55 -47.53
C LEU A 21 -1.41 20.92 -46.22
N LYS A 22 -1.35 21.54 -45.04
CA LYS A 22 -1.36 22.97 -44.70
C LYS A 22 -0.70 23.18 -43.33
N LYS A 23 0.18 24.18 -43.25
CA LYS A 23 0.58 24.82 -41.99
C LYS A 23 -0.58 25.68 -41.50
N ASP A 24 -1.09 25.40 -40.30
CA ASP A 24 -1.79 26.40 -39.51
C ASP A 24 -1.00 26.73 -38.25
N LYS A 25 -0.58 28.00 -38.21
CA LYS A 25 0.08 28.66 -37.09
C LYS A 25 -0.98 28.95 -36.03
N LEU A 26 -0.84 28.36 -34.84
CA LEU A 26 -1.42 28.92 -33.62
C LEU A 26 -0.28 29.41 -32.72
N LYS A 27 -0.15 30.74 -32.71
CA LYS A 27 0.69 31.51 -31.78
C LYS A 27 0.23 31.20 -30.35
N GLY A 28 1.01 30.41 -29.61
CA GLY A 28 0.95 30.40 -28.16
C GLY A 28 1.47 31.73 -27.62
N LYS A 29 0.56 32.63 -27.24
CA LYS A 29 0.91 33.78 -26.40
C LYS A 29 1.23 33.24 -25.01
N GLY A 30 2.50 33.31 -24.63
CA GLY A 30 2.91 33.18 -23.24
C GLY A 30 2.23 34.26 -22.41
N VAL A 31 1.45 33.83 -21.42
CA VAL A 31 1.01 34.67 -20.31
C VAL A 31 1.59 34.02 -19.07
N LYS A 32 2.60 34.67 -18.48
CA LYS A 32 3.03 34.41 -17.11
C LYS A 32 1.81 34.69 -16.21
N GLY A 33 1.19 33.64 -15.69
CA GLY A 33 0.26 33.76 -14.57
C GLY A 33 1.06 34.03 -13.31
N GLN A 34 1.18 35.31 -12.95
CA GLN A 34 1.45 35.69 -11.56
C GLN A 34 0.16 35.43 -10.78
N SER A 35 0.12 34.37 -9.98
CA SER A 35 -0.87 34.23 -8.91
C SER A 35 -0.44 35.14 -7.76
N ASN A 36 -0.77 36.43 -7.87
CA ASN A 36 -0.82 37.31 -6.72
C ASN A 36 -1.98 36.85 -5.84
N ILE A 37 -1.68 36.23 -4.71
CA ILE A 37 -2.66 36.09 -3.62
C ILE A 37 -2.80 37.48 -3.00
N SER A 38 -3.92 38.11 -3.34
CA SER A 38 -4.37 39.37 -2.77
C SER A 38 -4.83 39.16 -1.33
N PHE A 39 -4.24 39.92 -0.41
CA PHE A 39 -4.77 40.12 0.94
C PHE A 39 -6.01 41.01 0.83
N SER A 40 -7.20 40.45 1.07
CA SER A 40 -8.45 41.23 1.09
C SER A 40 -8.65 41.84 2.47
N GLY A 41 -8.24 43.10 2.61
CA GLY A 41 -8.69 43.96 3.69
C GLY A 41 -10.12 44.42 3.43
N THR A 42 -11.05 43.98 4.27
CA THR A 42 -12.38 44.58 4.45
C THR A 42 -12.36 45.25 5.83
N GLY A 43 -12.73 46.49 6.09
CA GLY A 43 -13.14 47.65 5.31
C GLY A 43 -13.25 48.79 6.35
N ILE A 44 -12.80 50.00 6.01
CA ILE A 44 -12.98 51.18 6.86
C ILE A 44 -14.26 51.88 6.42
N SER A 45 -15.13 52.18 7.39
CA SER A 45 -16.06 53.30 7.33
C SER A 45 -15.93 54.12 8.61
N GLU A 46 -15.36 55.32 8.43
CA GLU A 46 -15.46 56.58 9.19
C GLU A 46 -16.86 56.74 9.86
N ILE A 47 -17.09 57.40 11.01
CA ILE A 47 -16.67 58.72 11.51
C ILE A 47 -16.92 58.75 13.04
N GLY A 48 -16.04 59.41 13.81
CA GLY A 48 -16.29 59.73 15.23
C GLY A 48 -15.08 60.38 15.92
N GLU A 49 -14.88 61.66 15.66
CA GLU A 49 -13.90 62.56 16.28
C GLU A 49 -14.19 62.76 17.78
N VAL A 50 -13.18 62.64 18.66
CA VAL A 50 -12.94 63.45 19.89
C VAL A 50 -11.60 63.02 20.55
N ASP A 51 -10.63 63.95 20.50
CA ASP A 51 -9.66 64.39 21.54
C ASP A 51 -9.47 63.47 22.77
N SER A 52 -8.28 63.00 23.17
CA SER A 52 -7.14 63.79 23.67
C SER A 52 -6.00 62.86 24.12
N THR A 53 -4.77 63.24 23.77
CA THR A 53 -3.47 63.00 24.43
C THR A 53 -3.32 61.88 25.49
N THR A 54 -2.58 60.83 25.13
CA THR A 54 -1.28 60.46 25.78
C THR A 54 -0.48 59.59 24.80
N GLU A 55 0.47 60.22 24.10
CA GLU A 55 1.71 59.57 23.66
C GLU A 55 2.46 59.19 24.98
N ASP A 56 2.98 57.98 25.20
CA ASP A 56 4.12 57.39 24.51
C ASP A 56 4.26 55.88 24.84
N GLU A 57 4.91 55.16 23.93
CA GLU A 57 5.54 53.82 24.09
C GLU A 57 4.72 52.52 23.94
N GLU A 58 3.83 52.41 22.94
CA GLU A 58 3.41 51.07 22.47
C GLU A 58 3.40 50.96 20.93
N SER A 59 4.49 51.40 20.31
CA SER A 59 4.70 51.23 18.88
C SER A 59 6.18 51.08 18.56
N THR A 60 6.70 49.86 18.73
CA THR A 60 7.72 49.24 17.84
C THR A 60 8.26 47.92 18.42
N ARG A 61 7.50 46.82 18.36
CA ARG A 61 8.05 45.46 18.20
C ARG A 61 7.03 44.58 17.48
N LYS A 62 6.87 44.75 16.16
CA LYS A 62 6.44 43.62 15.34
C LYS A 62 7.62 42.65 15.26
N ALA A 63 7.89 41.95 16.36
CA ALA A 63 8.68 40.74 16.31
C ALA A 63 8.00 39.82 15.28
N ASN A 64 8.79 39.20 14.39
CA ASN A 64 8.28 38.33 13.35
C ASN A 64 7.83 37.01 13.98
N VAL A 65 6.78 37.03 14.80
CA VAL A 65 6.36 35.89 15.62
C VAL A 65 5.89 34.77 14.69
N MET A 66 6.56 33.62 14.75
CA MET A 66 6.20 32.44 13.94
C MET A 66 5.00 31.67 14.48
N ALA A 67 4.60 31.90 15.73
CA ALA A 67 3.42 31.30 16.28
C ALA A 67 2.16 31.77 15.54
N PHE A 68 1.27 30.82 15.26
CA PHE A 68 -0.04 31.01 14.65
C PHE A 68 -0.06 31.52 13.20
N GLN A 69 1.08 31.44 12.49
CA GLN A 69 1.14 31.84 11.08
C GLN A 69 0.46 30.84 10.13
N VAL A 70 0.66 29.54 10.37
CA VAL A 70 0.08 28.48 9.55
C VAL A 70 -1.04 27.73 10.27
N LEU A 71 -0.84 27.43 11.55
CA LEU A 71 -1.81 26.70 12.37
C LEU A 71 -2.55 27.66 13.29
N SER A 72 -3.89 27.64 13.28
CA SER A 72 -4.69 28.50 14.17
C SER A 72 -4.44 28.16 15.65
N LYS A 73 -4.81 29.06 16.56
CA LYS A 73 -4.64 28.82 17.99
C LYS A 73 -5.50 27.66 18.46
N GLU A 74 -6.73 27.62 17.99
CA GLU A 74 -7.72 26.58 18.27
C GLU A 74 -7.22 25.21 17.79
N ASP A 75 -6.73 25.12 16.55
CA ASP A 75 -6.19 23.87 16.01
C ASP A 75 -4.93 23.42 16.77
N SER A 76 -4.09 24.36 17.21
CA SER A 76 -2.89 24.06 17.99
C SER A 76 -3.23 23.46 19.36
N GLU A 77 -4.27 23.97 20.04
CA GLU A 77 -4.73 23.44 21.33
C GLU A 77 -5.36 22.06 21.16
N GLU A 78 -6.17 21.88 20.12
CA GLU A 78 -6.78 20.60 19.77
C GLU A 78 -5.73 19.51 19.51
N LEU A 79 -4.70 19.81 18.72
CA LEU A 79 -3.64 18.85 18.36
C LEU A 79 -2.83 18.37 19.58
N LEU A 80 -2.67 19.18 20.62
CA LEU A 80 -2.00 18.75 21.86
C LEU A 80 -2.81 17.67 22.61
N GLY A 81 -4.14 17.74 22.54
CA GLY A 81 -5.05 16.79 23.21
C GLY A 81 -5.19 15.45 22.49
N MET A 82 -5.03 15.44 21.17
CA MET A 82 -5.37 14.30 20.30
C MET A 82 -4.35 13.15 20.29
N SER A 83 -4.81 11.95 19.95
CA SER A 83 -3.95 10.80 19.62
C SER A 83 -3.34 10.93 18.21
N ALA A 84 -2.34 10.11 17.88
CA ALA A 84 -1.69 10.16 16.56
C ALA A 84 -2.66 9.96 15.38
N VAL A 85 -3.65 9.08 15.54
CA VAL A 85 -4.67 8.78 14.50
C VAL A 85 -5.65 9.93 14.32
N GLU A 86 -6.03 10.61 15.41
CA GLU A 86 -6.90 11.78 15.35
C GLU A 86 -6.17 12.99 14.76
N MET A 87 -4.89 13.15 15.14
CA MET A 87 -3.99 14.16 14.59
C MET A 87 -3.82 14.00 13.08
N GLU A 88 -3.71 12.77 12.57
CA GLU A 88 -3.68 12.50 11.12
C GLU A 88 -4.93 13.03 10.41
N LYS A 89 -6.13 12.74 10.93
CA LYS A 89 -7.39 13.22 10.34
C LYS A 89 -7.48 14.74 10.35
N LYS A 90 -7.13 15.35 11.49
CA LYS A 90 -7.17 16.81 11.64
C LYS A 90 -6.16 17.51 10.73
N LEU A 91 -4.94 16.98 10.62
CA LEU A 91 -3.90 17.53 9.73
C LEU A 91 -4.27 17.36 8.25
N LEU A 92 -4.95 16.27 7.90
CA LEU A 92 -5.48 16.06 6.55
C LEU A 92 -6.50 17.15 6.18
N GLU A 93 -7.38 17.53 7.11
CA GLU A 93 -8.34 18.63 6.92
C GLU A 93 -7.65 20.00 6.81
N ILE A 94 -6.71 20.29 7.71
CA ILE A 94 -5.99 21.59 7.75
C ILE A 94 -5.15 21.80 6.49
N LEU A 95 -4.40 20.78 6.07
CA LEU A 95 -3.48 20.87 4.94
C LEU A 95 -4.15 20.54 3.58
N GLN A 96 -5.43 20.13 3.59
CA GLN A 96 -6.20 19.75 2.40
C GLN A 96 -5.48 18.71 1.51
N LEU A 97 -4.95 17.66 2.14
CA LEU A 97 -4.14 16.63 1.48
C LEU A 97 -4.98 15.44 1.00
N ASN A 98 -4.56 14.77 -0.08
CA ASN A 98 -5.20 13.55 -0.57
C ASN A 98 -4.24 12.34 -0.53
N PRO A 99 -4.04 11.71 0.64
CA PRO A 99 -3.08 10.61 0.81
C PRO A 99 -3.49 9.32 0.09
N THR A 100 -4.77 9.14 -0.26
CA THR A 100 -5.26 7.91 -0.91
C THR A 100 -4.81 7.80 -2.37
N THR A 101 -4.65 8.93 -3.04
CA THR A 101 -4.34 8.97 -4.48
C THR A 101 -2.99 9.61 -4.79
N CYS A 102 -2.45 10.42 -3.87
CA CYS A 102 -1.18 11.11 -4.07
C CYS A 102 -0.16 10.67 -3.01
N LEU A 103 0.89 9.96 -3.44
CA LEU A 103 1.99 9.54 -2.55
C LEU A 103 2.71 10.73 -1.91
N ARG A 104 2.86 11.84 -2.65
CA ARG A 104 3.50 13.06 -2.12
C ARG A 104 2.73 13.62 -0.94
N ASP A 105 1.40 13.62 -1.03
CA ASP A 105 0.52 14.08 0.04
C ASP A 105 0.53 13.12 1.22
N ALA A 106 0.57 11.81 0.97
CA ALA A 106 0.70 10.79 2.01
C ALA A 106 2.00 10.93 2.82
N ALA A 107 3.14 11.09 2.14
CA ALA A 107 4.43 11.28 2.80
C ALA A 107 4.52 12.63 3.53
N THR A 108 3.88 13.67 2.99
CA THR A 108 3.78 14.98 3.64
C THR A 108 2.98 14.86 4.94
N LEU A 109 1.83 14.18 4.89
CA LEU A 109 0.98 13.94 6.05
C LEU A 109 1.72 13.14 7.13
N ASP A 110 2.36 12.03 6.76
CA ASP A 110 3.11 11.17 7.69
C ASP A 110 4.19 11.97 8.45
N TYR A 111 4.94 12.81 7.73
CA TYR A 111 5.95 13.65 8.35
C TYR A 111 5.36 14.69 9.32
N PHE A 112 4.25 15.36 8.96
CA PHE A 112 3.61 16.31 9.86
C PHE A 112 3.03 15.63 11.10
N VAL A 113 2.40 14.45 10.96
CA VAL A 113 1.91 13.67 12.10
C VAL A 113 3.07 13.30 13.02
N GLY A 114 4.18 12.80 12.47
CA GLY A 114 5.39 12.49 13.23
C GLY A 114 5.97 13.70 13.97
N ALA A 115 6.07 14.85 13.29
CA ALA A 115 6.58 16.09 13.87
C ALA A 115 5.70 16.60 15.02
N MET A 116 4.38 16.63 14.82
CA MET A 116 3.44 17.12 15.82
C MET A 116 3.34 16.17 17.02
N TYR A 117 3.39 14.86 16.77
CA TYR A 117 3.45 13.87 17.84
C TYR A 117 4.74 13.96 18.65
N TRP A 118 5.89 14.19 17.99
CA TRP A 118 7.15 14.43 18.67
C TRP A 118 7.12 15.70 19.54
N ALA A 119 6.60 16.81 19.00
CA ALA A 119 6.47 18.07 19.74
C ALA A 119 5.55 17.90 20.98
N LYS A 120 4.48 17.11 20.85
CA LYS A 120 3.64 16.70 21.98
C LYS A 120 4.44 15.91 23.03
N GLN A 121 5.27 14.95 22.63
CA GLN A 121 6.11 14.19 23.58
C GLN A 121 7.13 15.06 24.31
N LYS A 122 7.60 16.14 23.67
CA LYS A 122 8.46 17.15 24.28
C LYS A 122 7.72 18.17 25.14
N ALA A 123 6.40 18.00 25.31
CA ALA A 123 5.53 18.86 26.11
C ALA A 123 5.60 20.34 25.71
N PHE A 124 5.63 20.62 24.41
CA PHE A 124 5.59 21.99 23.90
C PHE A 124 4.26 22.68 24.24
N SER A 125 4.32 23.98 24.54
CA SER A 125 3.13 24.81 24.68
C SER A 125 2.40 24.97 23.35
N THR A 126 1.15 25.43 23.36
CA THR A 126 0.38 25.74 22.16
C THR A 126 1.13 26.68 21.20
N GLU A 127 1.76 27.72 21.76
CA GLU A 127 2.55 28.70 20.99
C GLU A 127 3.79 28.05 20.37
N GLN A 128 4.51 27.25 21.16
CA GLN A 128 5.68 26.50 20.71
C GLN A 128 5.32 25.48 19.62
N LEU A 129 4.23 24.74 19.77
CA LEU A 129 3.76 23.78 18.79
C LEU A 129 3.47 24.47 17.44
N SER A 130 2.74 25.59 17.48
CA SER A 130 2.38 26.35 16.28
C SER A 130 3.60 26.96 15.59
N GLY A 131 4.55 27.49 16.37
CA GLY A 131 5.83 27.99 15.87
C GLY A 131 6.67 26.91 15.21
N PHE A 132 6.79 25.75 15.86
CA PHE A 132 7.48 24.59 15.31
C PHE A 132 6.82 24.11 14.01
N PHE A 133 5.49 24.00 13.98
CA PHE A 133 4.75 23.63 12.78
C PHE A 133 5.04 24.59 11.62
N THR A 134 5.07 25.90 11.89
CA THR A 134 5.39 26.94 10.88
C THR A 134 6.79 26.74 10.30
N VAL A 135 7.79 26.46 11.14
CA VAL A 135 9.17 26.17 10.67
C VAL A 135 9.19 24.92 9.79
N VAL A 136 8.63 23.82 10.28
CA VAL A 136 8.59 22.54 9.58
C VAL A 136 7.86 22.66 8.24
N HIS A 137 6.72 23.36 8.23
CA HIS A 137 5.93 23.63 7.04
C HIS A 137 6.71 24.47 6.03
N GLY A 138 7.34 25.56 6.46
CA GLY A 138 8.16 26.40 5.58
C GLY A 138 9.34 25.65 4.96
N LEU A 139 10.02 24.82 5.74
CA LEU A 139 11.14 24.00 5.25
C LEU A 139 10.68 22.98 4.20
N LEU A 140 9.60 22.23 4.47
CA LEU A 140 9.04 21.28 3.50
C LEU A 140 8.53 21.98 2.23
N TYR A 141 7.86 23.12 2.39
CA TYR A 141 7.35 23.91 1.27
C TYR A 141 8.48 24.33 0.33
N LYS A 142 9.62 24.78 0.86
CA LYS A 142 10.80 25.12 0.04
C LYS A 142 11.40 23.92 -0.70
N ILE A 143 11.33 22.71 -0.13
CA ILE A 143 11.77 21.50 -0.85
C ILE A 143 10.79 21.18 -1.98
N LYS A 144 9.48 21.24 -1.70
CA LYS A 144 8.41 20.86 -2.63
C LYS A 144 8.27 21.83 -3.81
N ASP A 145 8.18 23.13 -3.53
CA ASP A 145 7.79 24.14 -4.52
C ASP A 145 9.01 24.89 -5.08
N GLU A 146 10.02 25.18 -4.25
CA GLU A 146 11.21 25.94 -4.67
C GLU A 146 12.40 25.04 -5.07
N GLN A 147 12.31 23.73 -4.84
CA GLN A 147 13.42 22.76 -5.02
C GLN A 147 14.73 23.26 -4.40
N ALA A 148 14.64 23.87 -3.21
CA ALA A 148 15.78 24.46 -2.53
C ALA A 148 16.84 23.40 -2.18
N THR A 149 18.12 23.76 -2.29
CA THR A 149 19.22 22.86 -1.90
C THR A 149 19.25 22.65 -0.39
N MET A 150 19.82 21.54 0.06
CA MET A 150 20.02 21.28 1.51
C MET A 150 20.77 22.43 2.21
N VAL A 151 21.71 23.07 1.50
CA VAL A 151 22.48 24.20 2.06
C VAL A 151 21.58 25.41 2.27
N ASP A 152 20.67 25.69 1.34
CA ASP A 152 19.76 26.83 1.45
C ASP A 152 18.68 26.58 2.51
N LEU A 153 18.23 25.34 2.63
CA LEU A 153 17.34 24.91 3.71
C LEU A 153 17.98 25.13 5.09
N LEU A 154 19.26 24.77 5.23
CA LEU A 154 20.00 24.99 6.48
C LEU A 154 20.21 26.47 6.78
N LYS A 155 20.46 27.31 5.77
CA LYS A 155 20.55 28.77 5.94
C LYS A 155 19.23 29.35 6.44
N GLU A 156 18.11 28.91 5.88
CA GLU A 156 16.79 29.35 6.32
C GLU A 156 16.52 28.93 7.75
N PHE A 157 16.78 27.66 8.08
CA PHE A 157 16.58 27.16 9.43
C PHE A 157 17.46 27.92 10.44
N ARG A 158 18.72 28.19 10.09
CA ARG A 158 19.61 29.02 10.93
C ARG A 158 19.09 30.44 11.12
N LYS A 159 18.51 31.04 10.07
CA LYS A 159 17.87 32.36 10.18
C LYS A 159 16.72 32.35 11.18
N ASN A 160 15.91 31.30 11.18
CA ASN A 160 14.78 31.16 12.11
C ASN A 160 15.24 31.00 13.57
N LEU A 161 16.44 30.44 13.82
CA LEU A 161 17.03 30.30 15.16
C LEU A 161 17.61 31.60 15.74
N VAL A 162 17.74 32.67 14.93
CA VAL A 162 18.29 33.95 15.40
C VAL A 162 17.35 34.58 16.44
N GLY A 163 17.90 35.00 17.58
CA GLY A 163 17.13 35.65 18.65
C GLY A 163 16.68 34.70 19.78
N ILE A 164 16.91 33.39 19.65
CA ILE A 164 16.63 32.44 20.73
C ILE A 164 17.63 32.63 21.89
N GLY A 165 17.12 32.83 23.10
CA GLY A 165 17.94 32.93 24.32
C GLY A 165 18.79 34.20 24.44
N VAL A 166 18.57 35.19 23.58
CA VAL A 166 19.27 36.49 23.58
C VAL A 166 18.24 37.61 23.64
N GLU A 167 18.51 38.62 24.46
CA GLU A 167 17.69 39.83 24.48
C GLU A 167 17.91 40.61 23.18
N LEU A 168 16.85 40.77 22.40
CA LEU A 168 16.93 41.37 21.07
C LEU A 168 17.30 42.85 21.14
N VAL A 169 18.42 43.18 20.51
CA VAL A 169 18.85 44.55 20.23
C VAL A 169 18.14 45.03 18.95
N PRO A 170 17.75 46.31 18.82
CA PRO A 170 16.97 46.81 17.68
C PRO A 170 17.57 46.55 16.27
N GLU A 171 18.87 46.29 16.19
CA GLU A 171 19.58 46.02 14.93
C GLU A 171 19.54 44.55 14.48
N ILE A 172 19.16 43.62 15.38
CA ILE A 172 19.11 42.19 15.07
C ILE A 172 17.66 41.81 14.77
N GLU A 173 17.38 41.50 13.50
CA GLU A 173 16.09 40.93 13.12
C GLU A 173 15.91 39.55 13.77
N SER A 174 14.85 39.40 14.55
CA SER A 174 14.48 38.13 15.14
C SER A 174 14.03 37.13 14.08
N GLY A 175 14.47 35.87 14.25
CA GLY A 175 14.02 34.72 13.48
C GLY A 175 12.62 34.23 13.85
N GLY A 176 11.98 34.80 14.88
CA GLY A 176 10.59 34.54 15.21
C GLY A 176 10.31 33.34 16.11
N MET A 177 11.36 32.73 16.66
CA MET A 177 11.33 31.57 17.56
C MET A 177 11.69 31.91 19.01
N GLU A 178 11.55 33.18 19.42
CA GLU A 178 11.96 33.70 20.74
C GLU A 178 11.32 32.97 21.93
N PHE A 179 10.15 32.37 21.74
CA PHE A 179 9.41 31.61 22.75
C PHE A 179 9.99 30.21 23.05
N PHE A 180 11.06 29.80 22.36
CA PHE A 180 11.80 28.57 22.67
C PHE A 180 12.99 28.82 23.60
N SER A 181 13.28 27.85 24.47
CA SER A 181 14.56 27.83 25.20
C SER A 181 15.70 27.32 24.31
N ILE A 182 16.94 27.59 24.71
CA ILE A 182 18.15 27.08 24.02
C ILE A 182 18.14 25.54 23.96
N GLU A 183 17.66 24.89 25.02
CA GLU A 183 17.52 23.43 25.07
C GLU A 183 16.48 22.91 24.07
N GLN A 184 15.32 23.57 23.99
CA GLN A 184 14.27 23.23 23.02
C GLN A 184 14.74 23.47 21.59
N ALA A 185 15.43 24.56 21.32
CA ALA A 185 16.00 24.87 20.00
C ALA A 185 17.05 23.84 19.57
N THR A 186 17.86 23.35 20.52
CA THR A 186 18.81 22.25 20.27
C THR A 186 18.05 20.96 19.95
N ALA A 187 17.02 20.61 20.72
CA ALA A 187 16.19 19.44 20.46
C ALA A 187 15.47 19.50 19.09
N ILE A 188 14.99 20.68 18.69
CA ILE A 188 14.40 20.93 17.36
C ILE A 188 15.45 20.74 16.26
N THR A 189 16.66 21.24 16.49
CA THR A 189 17.78 21.08 15.56
C THR A 189 18.11 19.59 15.36
N ASP A 190 18.22 18.82 16.44
CA ASP A 190 18.49 17.39 16.39
C ASP A 190 17.35 16.60 15.73
N PHE A 191 16.10 16.98 16.00
CA PHE A 191 14.93 16.41 15.33
C PHE A 191 14.97 16.64 13.81
N LEU A 192 15.19 17.89 13.38
CA LEU A 192 15.26 18.22 11.95
C LEU A 192 16.45 17.57 11.25
N GLN A 193 17.59 17.45 11.95
CA GLN A 193 18.76 16.76 11.43
C GLN A 193 18.48 15.27 11.18
N SER A 194 17.91 14.58 12.17
CA SER A 194 17.63 13.14 12.11
C SER A 194 16.44 12.77 11.21
N THR A 195 15.53 13.70 10.95
CA THR A 195 14.33 13.44 10.14
C THR A 195 14.45 14.06 8.75
N LEU A 196 14.24 15.38 8.62
CA LEU A 196 14.12 16.05 7.34
C LEU A 196 15.44 16.12 6.58
N LEU A 197 16.53 16.51 7.27
CA LEU A 197 17.81 16.75 6.61
C LEU A 197 18.53 15.44 6.25
N GLN A 198 18.50 14.43 7.12
CA GLN A 198 19.04 13.11 6.83
C GLN A 198 18.37 12.47 5.61
N HIS A 199 17.06 12.68 5.45
CA HIS A 199 16.27 12.15 4.35
C HIS A 199 16.02 13.17 3.21
N TYR A 200 16.78 14.27 3.16
CA TYR A 200 16.57 15.35 2.17
C TYR A 200 16.53 14.83 0.73
N LYS A 201 17.45 13.94 0.35
CA LYS A 201 17.49 13.37 -1.01
C LYS A 201 16.23 12.56 -1.35
N LEU A 202 15.62 11.91 -0.36
CA LEU A 202 14.37 11.20 -0.56
C LEU A 202 13.23 12.18 -0.85
N TYR A 203 13.11 13.25 -0.06
CA TYR A 203 12.11 14.29 -0.29
C TYR A 203 12.33 15.02 -1.61
N GLU A 204 13.57 15.36 -1.97
CA GLU A 204 13.93 15.97 -3.25
C GLU A 204 13.48 15.09 -4.42
N LEU A 205 13.79 13.78 -4.37
CA LEU A 205 13.38 12.83 -5.42
C LEU A 205 11.86 12.68 -5.49
N MET A 206 11.19 12.57 -4.33
CA MET A 206 9.75 12.38 -4.25
C MET A 206 8.96 13.58 -4.80
N PHE A 207 9.45 14.81 -4.59
CA PHE A 207 8.79 16.02 -5.09
C PHE A 207 9.20 16.39 -6.53
N SER A 208 10.41 16.02 -6.96
CA SER A 208 10.94 16.42 -8.27
C SER A 208 10.72 15.40 -9.39
N GLN A 209 10.63 14.11 -9.08
CA GLN A 209 10.45 13.08 -10.10
C GLN A 209 8.97 12.74 -10.29
N ASN A 210 8.53 12.77 -11.54
CA ASN A 210 7.26 12.14 -11.91
C ASN A 210 7.47 10.63 -11.87
N GLN A 211 6.78 9.95 -10.94
CA GLN A 211 6.81 8.50 -10.87
C GLN A 211 6.14 7.91 -12.12
N THR A 212 6.70 6.82 -12.64
CA THR A 212 6.13 6.08 -13.75
C THR A 212 4.79 5.48 -13.28
N GLU A 213 3.68 6.03 -13.76
CA GLU A 213 2.35 5.48 -13.47
C GLU A 213 2.22 4.10 -14.14
N GLU A 214 2.24 3.04 -13.34
CA GLU A 214 1.88 1.71 -13.80
C GLU A 214 0.37 1.55 -13.63
N ILE A 215 -0.37 1.61 -14.75
CA ILE A 215 -1.81 1.37 -14.75
C ILE A 215 -2.03 -0.12 -14.50
N VAL A 216 -2.31 -0.48 -13.25
CA VAL A 216 -2.74 -1.83 -12.89
C VAL A 216 -4.22 -1.95 -13.24
N GLY A 217 -4.52 -2.56 -14.39
CA GLY A 217 -5.88 -2.91 -14.77
C GLY A 217 -6.39 -4.07 -13.92
N SER A 218 -7.44 -3.83 -13.12
CA SER A 218 -8.15 -4.89 -12.41
C SER A 218 -9.39 -5.27 -13.20
N ASP A 219 -9.33 -6.38 -13.93
CA ASP A 219 -10.49 -6.96 -14.60
C ASP A 219 -11.43 -7.57 -13.54
N LEU A 220 -12.53 -6.88 -13.25
CA LEU A 220 -13.58 -7.39 -12.36
C LEU A 220 -14.57 -8.23 -13.17
N SER A 221 -14.39 -9.55 -13.19
CA SER A 221 -15.39 -10.48 -13.72
C SER A 221 -16.48 -10.73 -12.68
N VAL A 222 -17.65 -10.11 -12.84
CA VAL A 222 -18.83 -10.39 -12.03
C VAL A 222 -19.63 -11.51 -12.72
N GLU A 223 -19.65 -12.70 -12.12
CA GLU A 223 -20.58 -13.75 -12.55
C GLU A 223 -22.01 -13.38 -12.14
N VAL A 224 -22.87 -13.18 -13.14
CA VAL A 224 -24.28 -12.87 -12.92
C VAL A 224 -25.07 -14.17 -12.92
N PRO A 225 -25.90 -14.46 -11.90
CA PRO A 225 -26.74 -15.66 -11.92
C PRO A 225 -27.68 -15.64 -13.13
N MET A 226 -27.98 -16.82 -13.68
CA MET A 226 -28.92 -16.93 -14.80
C MET A 226 -30.27 -16.29 -14.42
N PRO A 227 -30.95 -15.59 -15.35
CA PRO A 227 -32.25 -15.00 -15.08
C PRO A 227 -33.27 -16.05 -14.61
N ALA A 228 -34.11 -15.70 -13.64
CA ALA A 228 -35.15 -16.58 -13.07
C ALA A 228 -36.19 -17.09 -14.09
N SER A 229 -36.21 -16.53 -15.30
CA SER A 229 -37.03 -16.98 -16.43
C SER A 229 -36.45 -18.21 -17.15
N THR A 230 -35.21 -18.58 -16.86
CA THR A 230 -34.55 -19.74 -17.48
C THR A 230 -34.95 -20.98 -16.69
N PRO A 231 -35.63 -21.97 -17.30
CA PRO A 231 -35.93 -23.23 -16.61
C PRO A 231 -34.61 -23.90 -16.22
N PHE A 232 -34.53 -24.35 -14.97
CA PHE A 232 -33.39 -25.09 -14.43
C PHE A 232 -33.84 -26.48 -13.94
N PRO A 233 -33.23 -27.57 -14.42
CA PRO A 233 -32.15 -27.61 -15.40
C PRO A 233 -32.59 -27.18 -16.81
N PRO A 234 -31.66 -26.76 -17.69
CA PRO A 234 -31.96 -26.45 -19.08
C PRO A 234 -32.72 -27.61 -19.77
N PRO A 235 -33.62 -27.33 -20.72
CA PRO A 235 -34.28 -28.39 -21.47
C PRO A 235 -33.24 -29.27 -22.17
N LEU A 236 -33.40 -30.60 -22.03
CA LEU A 236 -32.50 -31.62 -22.57
C LEU A 236 -31.13 -31.75 -21.87
N ASP A 237 -30.90 -31.09 -20.73
CA ASP A 237 -29.66 -31.27 -19.95
C ASP A 237 -29.51 -32.72 -19.44
N GLU A 238 -30.62 -33.34 -19.05
CA GLU A 238 -30.72 -34.76 -18.71
C GLU A 238 -31.15 -35.64 -19.92
N GLY A 239 -31.21 -35.04 -21.11
CA GLY A 239 -31.65 -35.71 -22.33
C GLY A 239 -30.57 -36.68 -22.83
N ILE A 240 -30.92 -37.95 -22.98
CA ILE A 240 -30.08 -38.92 -23.67
C ILE A 240 -30.33 -38.89 -25.18
N LEU A 241 -29.27 -39.06 -25.96
CA LEU A 241 -29.37 -39.18 -27.42
C LEU A 241 -30.24 -40.39 -27.79
N GLU A 242 -31.10 -40.23 -28.79
CA GLU A 242 -31.99 -41.29 -29.26
C GLU A 242 -31.22 -42.54 -29.71
N THR A 243 -30.01 -42.36 -30.25
CA THR A 243 -29.11 -43.46 -30.61
C THR A 243 -28.70 -44.28 -29.39
N THR A 244 -28.34 -43.61 -28.30
CA THR A 244 -27.96 -44.23 -27.03
C THR A 244 -29.16 -44.94 -26.41
N TYR A 245 -30.33 -44.31 -26.41
CA TYR A 245 -31.58 -44.92 -25.92
C TYR A 245 -31.95 -46.19 -26.71
N LYS A 246 -31.86 -46.14 -28.05
CA LYS A 246 -32.11 -47.29 -28.92
C LYS A 246 -31.07 -48.40 -28.73
N GLU A 247 -29.82 -48.04 -28.46
CA GLU A 247 -28.75 -49.00 -28.17
C GLU A 247 -29.05 -49.78 -26.89
N PHE A 248 -29.48 -49.10 -25.81
CA PHE A 248 -29.93 -49.74 -24.58
C PHE A 248 -31.18 -50.63 -24.75
N LEU A 249 -32.12 -50.23 -25.61
CA LEU A 249 -33.28 -51.06 -25.96
C LEU A 249 -32.92 -52.24 -26.87
N SER A 250 -31.81 -52.16 -27.61
CA SER A 250 -31.34 -53.18 -28.55
C SER A 250 -30.33 -54.15 -27.94
N LEU A 251 -29.97 -53.99 -26.66
CA LEU A 251 -29.21 -54.99 -25.94
C LEU A 251 -29.97 -56.31 -26.05
N PRO A 252 -29.41 -57.35 -26.68
CA PRO A 252 -30.02 -58.65 -26.64
C PRO A 252 -30.13 -59.03 -25.17
N THR A 253 -31.33 -59.31 -24.68
CA THR A 253 -31.48 -60.11 -23.46
C THR A 253 -30.54 -61.31 -23.65
N PRO A 254 -29.54 -61.54 -22.77
CA PRO A 254 -28.58 -62.61 -22.99
C PRO A 254 -29.39 -63.89 -23.18
N SER A 255 -29.35 -64.40 -24.41
CA SER A 255 -30.06 -65.60 -24.77
C SER A 255 -29.45 -66.71 -23.94
N VAL A 256 -30.14 -67.09 -22.87
CA VAL A 256 -29.93 -68.38 -22.23
C VAL A 256 -30.12 -69.40 -23.35
N SER A 257 -29.02 -70.00 -23.79
CA SER A 257 -29.06 -71.10 -24.74
C SER A 257 -29.66 -72.29 -24.01
N GLU A 258 -30.98 -72.33 -24.00
CA GLU A 258 -31.77 -73.49 -23.63
C GLU A 258 -31.47 -74.60 -24.64
N THR A 259 -30.70 -75.58 -24.17
CA THR A 259 -30.72 -76.91 -24.77
C THR A 259 -32.09 -77.49 -24.41
N LYS A 260 -32.91 -77.70 -25.44
CA LYS A 260 -34.27 -78.24 -25.30
C LYS A 260 -34.27 -79.57 -24.57
N GLU A 261 -35.04 -79.67 -23.49
CA GLU A 261 -36.16 -80.62 -23.36
C GLU A 261 -36.96 -80.32 -22.08
N GLY A 262 -38.28 -80.09 -22.25
CA GLY A 262 -39.26 -80.41 -21.20
C GLY A 262 -40.13 -79.30 -20.62
N ASP A 263 -41.18 -78.95 -21.37
CA ASP A 263 -42.56 -78.61 -20.93
C ASP A 263 -42.84 -77.32 -20.12
N ALA A 264 -43.99 -76.72 -20.46
CA ALA A 264 -44.50 -75.39 -20.07
C ALA A 264 -44.66 -75.23 -18.53
N THR A 265 -44.54 -74.04 -17.91
CA THR A 265 -45.50 -72.91 -17.94
C THR A 265 -44.95 -71.74 -17.08
N GLU A 266 -45.33 -70.52 -17.46
CA GLU A 266 -45.27 -69.20 -16.78
C GLU A 266 -44.65 -69.07 -15.36
N GLU A 267 -43.60 -68.23 -15.19
CA GLU A 267 -43.56 -67.06 -14.27
C GLU A 267 -42.11 -66.51 -14.05
N GLU A 268 -42.03 -65.17 -13.97
CA GLU A 268 -40.98 -64.27 -13.44
C GLU A 268 -39.51 -64.74 -13.33
N MET A 269 -38.59 -64.13 -14.08
CA MET A 269 -37.14 -64.34 -13.93
C MET A 269 -36.44 -63.18 -13.20
N LYS A 270 -35.89 -63.51 -12.04
CA LYS A 270 -34.90 -62.74 -11.24
C LYS A 270 -33.57 -62.59 -11.97
N ALA A 271 -32.83 -61.53 -11.61
CA ALA A 271 -31.47 -61.25 -12.07
C ALA A 271 -30.43 -62.19 -11.45
N ASP A 272 -29.57 -62.80 -12.28
CA ASP A 272 -28.41 -63.58 -11.86
C ASP A 272 -27.15 -62.70 -11.74
N VAL A 273 -26.49 -62.84 -10.59
CA VAL A 273 -25.23 -62.20 -10.19
C VAL A 273 -24.08 -63.15 -10.54
N ALA A 274 -23.02 -62.63 -11.16
CA ALA A 274 -21.83 -63.41 -11.48
C ALA A 274 -21.10 -63.89 -10.20
N GLU A 275 -20.90 -65.20 -10.05
CA GLU A 275 -20.21 -65.81 -8.91
C GLU A 275 -18.68 -65.63 -8.99
N LEU A 276 -18.10 -65.14 -7.89
CA LEU A 276 -16.66 -65.06 -7.62
C LEU A 276 -16.08 -66.46 -7.30
N PRO A 277 -14.77 -66.69 -7.53
CA PRO A 277 -14.11 -67.97 -7.22
C PRO A 277 -14.32 -68.39 -5.75
N PRO A 278 -14.60 -69.68 -5.47
CA PRO A 278 -15.05 -70.15 -4.15
C PRO A 278 -14.01 -69.96 -3.04
N GLU A 279 -12.72 -69.90 -3.38
CA GLU A 279 -11.64 -69.69 -2.42
C GLU A 279 -11.50 -68.24 -1.94
N ALA A 280 -11.93 -67.26 -2.76
CA ALA A 280 -11.98 -65.85 -2.39
C ALA A 280 -13.28 -65.51 -1.65
N ALA A 281 -14.40 -66.11 -2.05
CA ALA A 281 -15.69 -65.93 -1.37
C ALA A 281 -15.64 -66.41 0.09
N ASP A 282 -14.98 -67.54 0.37
CA ASP A 282 -14.81 -68.07 1.72
C ASP A 282 -13.95 -67.20 2.66
N LEU A 283 -13.09 -66.36 2.10
CA LEU A 283 -12.20 -65.45 2.85
C LEU A 283 -12.94 -64.17 3.26
N PHE A 284 -13.80 -63.64 2.39
CA PHE A 284 -14.63 -62.47 2.70
C PHE A 284 -15.83 -62.81 3.59
N VAL A 285 -16.35 -64.04 3.55
CA VAL A 285 -17.43 -64.50 4.45
C VAL A 285 -16.91 -64.71 5.89
N LYS A 286 -15.63 -65.01 6.07
CA LYS A 286 -14.99 -65.17 7.39
C LYS A 286 -14.49 -63.87 7.98
N LEU A 287 -14.40 -62.79 7.19
CA LEU A 287 -13.91 -61.50 7.65
C LEU A 287 -15.05 -60.75 8.34
N THR A 288 -14.96 -60.64 9.66
CA THR A 288 -15.96 -59.91 10.43
C THR A 288 -15.75 -58.39 10.26
N PRO A 289 -16.81 -57.57 10.37
CA PRO A 289 -16.65 -56.12 10.31
C PRO A 289 -15.72 -55.58 11.41
N GLU A 290 -15.57 -56.31 12.50
CA GLU A 290 -14.60 -56.04 13.57
C GLU A 290 -13.15 -56.24 13.10
N ASP A 291 -12.87 -57.26 12.28
CA ASP A 291 -11.53 -57.51 11.71
C ASP A 291 -11.12 -56.39 10.76
N VAL A 292 -12.04 -55.95 9.88
CA VAL A 292 -11.81 -54.82 8.97
C VAL A 292 -11.55 -53.54 9.76
N LYS A 293 -12.33 -53.29 10.81
CA LYS A 293 -12.15 -52.14 11.68
C LYS A 293 -10.80 -52.17 12.39
N SER A 294 -10.37 -53.33 12.91
CA SER A 294 -9.07 -53.50 13.55
C SER A 294 -7.93 -53.20 12.59
N ILE A 295 -7.98 -53.73 11.36
CA ILE A 295 -6.95 -53.49 10.34
C ILE A 295 -6.88 -52.01 9.98
N ILE A 296 -8.03 -51.34 9.85
CA ILE A 296 -8.09 -49.90 9.56
C ILE A 296 -7.52 -49.10 10.74
N GLU A 297 -7.87 -49.45 11.98
CA GLU A 297 -7.34 -48.79 13.17
C GLU A 297 -5.81 -48.95 13.25
N ASP A 298 -5.28 -50.15 13.03
CA ASP A 298 -3.85 -50.43 13.04
C ASP A 298 -3.10 -49.66 11.95
N VAL A 299 -3.59 -49.69 10.70
CA VAL A 299 -3.01 -48.95 9.58
C VAL A 299 -3.10 -47.44 9.81
N SER A 300 -4.22 -46.95 10.34
CA SER A 300 -4.40 -45.52 10.62
C SER A 300 -3.45 -45.03 11.72
N LYS A 301 -3.23 -45.85 12.76
CA LYS A 301 -2.31 -45.55 13.85
C LYS A 301 -0.87 -45.53 13.37
N GLU A 302 -0.47 -46.51 12.57
CA GLU A 302 0.88 -46.57 11.99
C GLU A 302 1.16 -45.36 11.08
N LEU A 303 0.20 -44.99 10.21
CA LEU A 303 0.35 -43.82 9.35
C LEU A 303 0.42 -42.51 10.14
N LEU A 304 -0.40 -42.37 11.18
CA LEU A 304 -0.45 -41.16 12.00
C LEU A 304 0.80 -41.01 12.87
N GLU A 305 1.31 -42.10 13.44
CA GLU A 305 2.57 -42.10 14.19
C GLU A 305 3.77 -41.77 13.28
N ASN A 306 3.81 -42.36 12.09
CA ASN A 306 4.84 -42.04 11.09
C ASN A 306 4.79 -40.59 10.63
N LEU A 307 3.59 -40.03 10.43
CA LEU A 307 3.40 -38.62 10.07
C LEU A 307 3.87 -37.71 11.22
N GLN A 308 3.50 -38.03 12.46
CA GLN A 308 3.90 -37.25 13.64
C GLN A 308 5.42 -37.24 13.81
N LEU A 309 6.07 -38.40 13.73
CA LEU A 309 7.54 -38.51 13.77
C LEU A 309 8.20 -37.75 12.61
N GLY A 310 7.61 -37.80 11.41
CA GLY A 310 8.07 -37.06 10.24
C GLY A 310 8.01 -35.54 10.44
N VAL A 311 6.92 -35.04 11.00
CA VAL A 311 6.72 -33.62 11.30
C VAL A 311 7.70 -33.15 12.38
N GLU A 312 7.83 -33.90 13.49
CA GLU A 312 8.76 -33.55 14.57
C GLU A 312 10.22 -33.51 14.09
N SER A 313 10.63 -34.48 13.27
CA SER A 313 11.96 -34.52 12.66
C SER A 313 12.19 -33.32 11.75
N LYS A 314 11.20 -32.96 10.92
CA LYS A 314 11.31 -31.82 10.00
C LYS A 314 11.37 -30.49 10.74
N ILE A 315 10.55 -30.30 11.78
CA ILE A 315 10.59 -29.11 12.65
C ILE A 315 11.97 -28.99 13.30
N ARG A 316 12.48 -30.06 13.91
CA ARG A 316 13.80 -30.07 14.55
C ARG A 316 14.94 -29.79 13.56
N GLY A 317 14.84 -30.31 12.35
CA GLY A 317 15.77 -30.00 11.26
C GLY A 317 15.74 -28.52 10.87
N THR A 318 14.55 -27.92 10.75
CA THR A 318 14.41 -26.50 10.46
C THR A 318 14.90 -25.61 11.61
N GLU A 319 14.61 -25.98 12.85
CA GLU A 319 15.07 -25.28 14.05
C GLU A 319 16.59 -25.25 14.11
N ASN A 320 17.25 -26.40 13.95
CA ASN A 320 18.71 -26.50 13.92
C ASN A 320 19.32 -25.68 12.77
N ALA A 321 18.69 -25.67 11.59
CA ALA A 321 19.16 -24.88 10.45
C ALA A 321 19.05 -23.37 10.71
N VAL A 322 17.97 -22.93 11.37
CA VAL A 322 17.78 -21.53 11.77
C VAL A 322 18.76 -21.15 12.87
N LEU A 323 18.95 -21.98 13.89
CA LEU A 323 19.96 -21.77 14.94
C LEU A 323 21.38 -21.67 14.38
N ALA A 324 21.74 -22.53 13.42
CA ALA A 324 23.03 -22.45 12.74
C ALA A 324 23.20 -21.13 11.96
N ARG A 325 22.14 -20.63 11.32
CA ARG A 325 22.14 -19.32 10.65
C ARG A 325 22.30 -18.16 11.65
N ILE A 326 21.61 -18.23 12.79
CA ILE A 326 21.72 -17.23 13.86
C ILE A 326 23.15 -17.19 14.40
N ASN A 327 23.73 -18.34 14.75
CA ASN A 327 25.12 -18.42 15.24
C ASN A 327 26.13 -17.90 14.20
N LYS A 328 25.88 -18.13 12.90
CA LYS A 328 26.72 -17.58 11.84
C LYS A 328 26.65 -16.05 11.77
N ILE A 329 25.50 -15.45 12.04
CA ILE A 329 25.34 -13.99 12.09
C ILE A 329 26.01 -13.43 13.36
N HIS A 330 25.84 -14.10 14.50
CA HIS A 330 26.46 -13.69 15.76
C HIS A 330 27.99 -13.71 15.70
N ASN A 331 28.60 -14.68 14.99
CA ASN A 331 30.05 -14.72 14.76
C ASN A 331 30.57 -13.70 13.73
N VAL A 332 29.70 -13.05 12.94
CA VAL A 332 30.10 -12.04 11.92
C VAL A 332 30.00 -10.61 12.46
N LEU A 333 29.26 -10.40 13.55
CA LEU A 333 29.24 -9.15 14.31
C LEU A 333 30.23 -9.27 15.49
N PRO A 334 31.42 -8.66 15.44
CA PRO A 334 32.19 -8.50 16.67
C PRO A 334 31.37 -7.63 17.63
N GLU A 335 31.31 -8.02 18.90
CA GLU A 335 30.69 -7.23 19.97
C GLU A 335 31.21 -5.78 19.95
N PRO A 336 30.37 -4.78 20.26
CA PRO A 336 30.84 -3.41 20.41
C PRO A 336 31.88 -3.40 21.54
N LYS A 337 33.09 -2.91 21.21
CA LYS A 337 34.13 -2.68 22.20
C LYS A 337 33.59 -1.70 23.25
N ASP A 338 33.32 -2.22 24.45
CA ASP A 338 33.25 -1.40 25.65
C ASP A 338 34.61 -0.71 25.81
N ASN A 339 34.65 0.58 25.45
CA ASN A 339 35.75 1.46 25.78
C ASN A 339 35.65 1.79 27.27
N ALA A 340 36.35 1.02 28.09
CA ALA A 340 36.80 1.46 29.40
C ALA A 340 38.20 2.06 29.24
N GLU A 341 38.28 3.39 29.24
CA GLU A 341 39.33 4.18 29.91
C GLU A 341 38.89 5.64 30.08
#